data_AF-A0A957SPT3-F1
#
_entry.id   AF-A0A957SPT3-F1
#
_cell.length_a   1.000
_cell.length_b   1.000
_cell.length_c   1.000
_cell.angle_alpha   90.00
_cell.angle_beta   90.00
_cell.angle_gamma   90.00
#
_symmetry.space_group_name_H-M   'P 1'
#
loop_
_entity.id
_entity.type
_entity.pdbx_description
1 polymer ?
#
loop_
_entity_poly.entity_id
_entity_poly.type
_entity_poly.pdbx_seq_one_letter_code
_entity_poly.pdbx_strand_id
1 'polypeptide(L)'
;GATLFLPVHVEGALFSTGDCHAAQGDGEVSGTGIESPMTVTLRFDLRKGQSIPEPQFMAPSPLTKTDTLGYFCTTAHGPDLFVNSQNAVRYMIDWLEREHGLARSQAYCLCSAAADLKISEIVDAPNWIVACYLPLSILR
;
A
#
# COMPACT_ATOMS: atom_id res chain seq x y z
N GLY A 1 -10.79 -6.73 7.89
CA GLY A 1 -9.78 -5.70 8.14
C GLY A 1 -8.76 -5.69 7.01
N ALA A 2 -7.76 -4.83 7.07
CA ALA A 2 -6.64 -4.83 6.14
C ALA A 2 -5.64 -5.95 6.48
N THR A 3 -4.82 -6.34 5.51
CA THR A 3 -3.63 -7.18 5.71
C THR A 3 -2.40 -6.40 5.26
N LEU A 4 -1.42 -6.21 6.14
CA LEU A 4 -0.18 -5.49 5.84
C LEU A 4 0.97 -6.50 5.67
N PHE A 5 1.72 -6.35 4.58
CA PHE A 5 2.95 -7.09 4.31
C PHE A 5 4.12 -6.15 4.58
N LEU A 6 5.03 -6.57 5.46
CA LEU A 6 6.21 -5.80 5.85
C LEU A 6 7.49 -6.58 5.46
N PRO A 7 8.51 -5.90 4.92
CA PRO A 7 9.82 -6.52 4.77
C PRO A 7 10.44 -6.80 6.15
N VAL A 8 11.04 -7.99 6.31
CA VAL A 8 11.77 -8.36 7.53
C VAL A 8 13.26 -8.06 7.31
N HIS A 9 13.75 -6.98 7.92
CA HIS A 9 15.14 -6.54 7.77
C HIS A 9 16.08 -7.08 8.85
N VAL A 10 15.55 -7.48 10.01
CA VAL A 10 16.32 -7.93 11.17
C VAL A 10 15.71 -9.19 11.78
N GLU A 11 16.51 -9.92 12.54
CA GLU A 11 16.05 -11.09 13.27
C GLU A 11 14.90 -10.72 14.22
N GLY A 12 13.86 -11.56 14.24
CA GLY A 12 12.66 -11.33 15.06
C GLY A 12 11.70 -10.26 14.53
N ALA A 13 12.03 -9.59 13.41
CA ALA A 13 11.27 -8.51 12.76
C ALA A 13 11.04 -7.23 13.61
N LEU A 14 10.96 -7.33 14.94
CA LEU A 14 10.80 -6.23 15.89
C LEU A 14 9.60 -5.32 15.59
N PHE A 15 8.45 -5.95 15.28
CA PHE A 15 7.22 -5.24 14.96
C PHE A 15 6.80 -4.26 16.07
N SER A 16 6.41 -3.05 15.67
CA SER A 16 5.84 -2.01 16.52
C SER A 16 4.65 -1.35 15.81
N THR A 17 3.68 -0.85 16.58
CA THR A 17 2.51 -0.14 16.05
C THR A 17 2.03 0.91 17.06
N GLY A 18 1.43 1.99 16.56
CA GLY A 18 0.96 3.15 17.32
C GLY A 18 0.20 4.09 16.39
N ASP A 19 0.08 5.36 16.78
CA ASP A 19 -0.41 6.45 15.93
C ASP A 19 -1.78 6.17 15.28
N CYS A 20 -2.75 5.86 16.14
CA CYS A 20 -4.05 5.42 15.70
C CYS A 20 -4.95 6.62 15.37
N HIS A 21 -5.44 6.67 14.14
CA HIS A 21 -6.40 7.68 13.69
C HIS A 21 -7.82 7.12 13.63
N ALA A 22 -8.78 7.80 14.26
CA ALA A 22 -10.20 7.49 14.06
C ALA A 22 -10.68 7.87 12.66
N ALA A 23 -10.05 8.87 12.05
CA ALA A 23 -10.19 9.21 10.64
C ALA A 23 -8.96 10.00 10.15
N GLN A 24 -8.59 9.81 8.89
CA GLN A 24 -7.57 10.57 8.17
C GLN A 24 -8.01 10.67 6.71
N GLY A 25 -7.79 11.83 6.08
CA GLY A 25 -7.96 11.99 4.64
C GLY A 25 -6.64 11.73 3.90
N ASP A 26 -6.73 11.39 2.60
CA ASP A 26 -5.55 11.27 1.74
C ASP A 26 -4.70 12.55 1.84
N GLY A 27 -3.44 12.39 2.23
CA GLY A 27 -2.45 13.47 2.36
C GLY A 27 -2.30 14.05 3.76
N GLU A 28 -3.21 13.77 4.70
CA GLU A 28 -3.13 14.26 6.08
C GLU A 28 -2.80 15.76 6.17
N VAL A 29 -3.45 16.57 5.33
CA VAL A 29 -2.97 17.92 4.98
C VAL A 29 -2.85 18.92 6.15
N SER A 30 -3.45 18.63 7.31
CA SER A 30 -3.31 19.41 8.54
C SER A 30 -2.11 19.02 9.41
N GLY A 31 -1.38 17.97 9.05
CA GLY A 31 -0.31 17.39 9.85
C GLY A 31 -0.77 16.37 10.90
N THR A 32 -2.08 16.12 11.00
CA THR A 32 -2.66 15.18 11.98
C THR A 32 -3.94 14.57 11.42
N GLY A 33 -4.29 13.38 11.92
CA GLY A 33 -5.62 12.79 11.79
C GLY A 33 -6.56 13.23 12.92
N ILE A 34 -7.64 12.47 13.10
CA ILE A 34 -8.37 12.44 14.37
C ILE A 34 -7.62 11.47 15.30
N GLU A 35 -6.61 12.00 16.00
CA GLU A 35 -5.79 11.24 16.93
C GLU A 35 -6.63 10.57 18.01
N SER A 36 -6.45 9.26 18.19
CA SER A 36 -7.30 8.48 19.09
C SER A 36 -6.56 7.31 19.75
N PRO A 37 -6.63 7.18 21.09
CA PRO A 37 -6.12 5.99 21.75
C PRO A 37 -6.97 4.78 21.34
N MET A 38 -6.32 3.72 20.85
CA MET A 38 -6.99 2.48 20.44
C MET A 38 -6.29 1.24 20.97
N THR A 39 -7.05 0.17 21.12
CA THR A 39 -6.53 -1.19 21.33
C THR A 39 -6.67 -1.96 20.01
N VAL A 40 -5.55 -2.43 19.47
CA VAL A 40 -5.52 -3.20 18.23
C VAL A 40 -5.30 -4.69 18.51
N THR A 41 -6.05 -5.54 17.83
CA THR A 41 -5.82 -7.00 17.81
C THR A 41 -5.25 -7.37 16.44
N LEU A 42 -4.06 -7.96 16.43
CA LEU A 42 -3.32 -8.30 15.23
C LEU A 42 -3.07 -9.80 15.16
N ARG A 43 -2.96 -10.33 13.93
CA ARG A 43 -2.51 -11.70 13.65
C ARG A 43 -1.29 -11.63 12.75
N PHE A 44 -0.26 -12.40 13.09
CA PHE A 44 0.99 -12.45 12.35
C PHE A 44 1.18 -13.79 11.68
N ASP A 45 1.60 -13.76 10.43
CA ASP A 45 2.04 -14.92 9.64
C ASP A 45 3.38 -14.58 8.99
N LEU A 46 4.30 -15.54 8.92
CA LEU A 46 5.62 -15.36 8.29
C LEU A 46 5.64 -15.96 6.89
N ARG A 47 5.90 -15.12 5.87
CA ARG A 47 6.13 -15.56 4.49
C ARG A 47 7.63 -15.70 4.21
N LYS A 48 8.12 -16.95 4.19
CA LYS A 48 9.53 -17.24 3.87
C LYS A 48 9.77 -17.16 2.37
N GLY A 49 10.98 -16.75 1.98
CA GLY A 49 11.41 -16.69 0.58
C GLY A 49 10.77 -15.57 -0.24
N GLN A 50 10.07 -14.63 0.40
CA GLN A 50 9.58 -13.41 -0.23
C GLN A 50 10.38 -12.21 0.28
N SER A 51 10.76 -11.33 -0.63
CA SER A 51 11.33 -10.03 -0.32
C SER A 51 10.52 -8.99 -1.09
N ILE A 52 10.05 -7.97 -0.37
CA ILE A 52 9.34 -6.83 -0.93
C ILE A 52 10.19 -5.58 -0.65
N PRO A 53 10.25 -4.61 -1.59
CA PRO A 53 11.09 -3.43 -1.43
C PRO A 53 10.53 -2.42 -0.42
N GLU A 54 9.21 -2.43 -0.23
CA GLU A 54 8.43 -1.49 0.58
C GLU A 54 7.21 -2.21 1.16
N PRO A 55 6.52 -1.63 2.16
CA PRO A 55 5.23 -2.12 2.60
C PRO A 55 4.23 -2.30 1.45
N GLN A 56 3.41 -3.32 1.56
CA GLN A 56 2.30 -3.60 0.65
C GLN A 56 1.10 -3.98 1.50
N PHE A 57 -0.12 -3.76 1.04
CA PHE A 57 -1.29 -4.14 1.83
C PHE A 57 -2.48 -4.55 0.97
N MET A 58 -3.35 -5.35 1.55
CA MET A 58 -4.69 -5.60 1.03
C MET A 58 -5.69 -4.76 1.81
N ALA A 59 -6.46 -3.94 1.11
CA ALA A 59 -7.56 -3.18 1.70
C ALA A 59 -8.90 -3.90 1.45
N PRO A 60 -9.81 -3.93 2.43
CA PRO A 60 -11.11 -4.58 2.27
C PRO A 60 -12.04 -3.79 1.34
N SER A 61 -12.96 -4.51 0.70
CA SER A 61 -14.07 -3.92 -0.07
C SER A 61 -15.22 -3.44 0.82
N PRO A 62 -16.04 -2.47 0.36
CA PRO A 62 -15.84 -1.68 -0.87
C PRO A 62 -15.18 -0.32 -0.58
N LEU A 63 -14.18 0.07 -1.38
CA LEU A 63 -13.72 1.47 -1.43
C LEU A 63 -14.35 2.26 -2.58
N THR A 64 -14.82 1.59 -3.62
CA THR A 64 -15.54 2.19 -4.76
C THR A 64 -16.72 1.31 -5.19
N LYS A 65 -17.58 1.81 -6.09
CA LYS A 65 -18.75 1.06 -6.59
C LYS A 65 -18.41 -0.22 -7.36
N THR A 66 -17.21 -0.31 -7.93
CA THR A 66 -16.74 -1.44 -8.76
C THR A 66 -15.96 -2.48 -7.94
N ASP A 67 -15.72 -2.21 -6.66
CA ASP A 67 -14.94 -3.07 -5.78
C ASP A 67 -15.81 -4.13 -5.09
N THR A 68 -15.59 -5.39 -5.45
CA THR A 68 -16.22 -6.56 -4.81
C THR A 68 -15.24 -7.50 -4.12
N LEU A 69 -13.93 -7.30 -4.27
CA LEU A 69 -12.89 -8.20 -3.77
C LEU A 69 -11.79 -7.53 -2.93
N GLY A 70 -11.88 -6.22 -2.75
CA GLY A 70 -10.87 -5.39 -2.12
C GLY A 70 -9.80 -4.93 -3.12
N TYR A 71 -8.73 -4.38 -2.58
CA TYR A 71 -7.61 -3.86 -3.34
C TYR A 71 -6.31 -4.52 -2.91
N PHE A 72 -5.41 -4.72 -3.86
CA PHE A 72 -4.00 -4.87 -3.56
C PHE A 72 -3.32 -3.53 -3.73
N CYS A 73 -2.47 -3.17 -2.78
CA CYS A 73 -1.86 -1.86 -2.70
C CYS A 73 -0.35 -1.99 -2.49
N THR A 74 0.41 -1.18 -3.21
CA THR A 74 1.86 -1.05 -3.04
C THR A 74 2.17 0.38 -2.63
N THR A 75 3.16 0.57 -1.75
CA THR A 75 3.56 1.90 -1.29
C THR A 75 4.98 2.22 -1.71
N ALA A 76 5.29 3.51 -1.74
CA ALA A 76 6.66 4.00 -1.78
C ALA A 76 6.77 5.27 -0.95
N HIS A 77 7.86 5.39 -0.19
CA HIS A 77 8.17 6.57 0.59
C HIS A 77 9.50 7.20 0.16
N GLY A 78 9.66 8.49 0.44
CA GLY A 78 10.88 9.23 0.14
C GLY A 78 10.64 10.73 -0.06
N PRO A 79 11.70 11.50 -0.34
CA PRO A 79 11.61 12.97 -0.36
C PRO A 79 10.98 13.57 -1.62
N ASP A 80 10.77 12.75 -2.65
CA ASP A 80 10.26 13.20 -3.95
C ASP A 80 8.97 12.45 -4.29
N LEU A 81 7.85 13.17 -4.26
CA LEU A 81 6.52 12.62 -4.50
C LEU A 81 6.39 11.98 -5.89
N PHE A 82 7.08 12.52 -6.90
CA PHE A 82 7.05 11.99 -8.26
C PHE A 82 7.80 10.66 -8.34
N VAL A 83 8.98 10.57 -7.73
CA VAL A 83 9.74 9.31 -7.63
C VAL A 83 8.94 8.26 -6.85
N ASN A 84 8.31 8.65 -5.73
CA ASN A 84 7.49 7.73 -4.93
C ASN A 84 6.29 7.22 -5.76
N SER A 85 5.62 8.10 -6.51
CA SER A 85 4.55 7.71 -7.43
C SER A 85 5.02 6.70 -8.47
N GLN A 86 6.19 6.94 -9.09
CA GLN A 86 6.76 5.98 -10.05
C GLN A 86 7.07 4.63 -9.39
N ASN A 87 7.64 4.64 -8.20
CA ASN A 87 8.05 3.43 -7.50
C ASN A 87 6.85 2.61 -7.04
N ALA A 88 5.80 3.23 -6.47
CA ALA A 88 4.56 2.54 -6.13
C ALA A 88 3.97 1.83 -7.37
N VAL A 89 3.92 2.48 -8.53
CA VAL A 89 3.47 1.82 -9.78
C VAL A 89 4.41 0.69 -10.22
N ARG A 90 5.73 0.88 -10.17
CA ARG A 90 6.71 -0.16 -10.54
C ARG A 90 6.56 -1.40 -9.67
N TYR A 91 6.34 -1.24 -8.36
CA TYR A 91 6.14 -2.36 -7.45
C TYR A 91 4.81 -3.08 -7.71
N MET A 92 3.76 -2.36 -8.09
CA MET A 92 2.51 -2.97 -8.55
C MET A 92 2.70 -3.80 -9.82
N ILE A 93 3.46 -3.28 -10.78
CA ILE A 93 3.83 -4.00 -12.02
C ILE A 93 4.60 -5.27 -11.67
N ASP A 94 5.63 -5.18 -10.83
CA ASP A 94 6.44 -6.33 -10.43
C ASP A 94 5.58 -7.41 -9.72
N TRP A 95 4.60 -6.98 -8.91
CA TRP A 95 3.62 -7.89 -8.29
C TRP A 95 2.72 -8.56 -9.34
N LEU A 96 2.18 -7.82 -10.30
CA LEU A 96 1.37 -8.37 -11.39
C LEU A 96 2.14 -9.36 -12.27
N GLU A 97 3.40 -9.08 -12.59
CA GLU A 97 4.24 -10.03 -13.33
C GLU A 97 4.46 -11.32 -12.53
N ARG A 98 4.78 -11.19 -11.24
CA ARG A 98 5.14 -12.32 -10.38
C ARG A 98 3.96 -13.19 -9.98
N GLU A 99 2.81 -12.60 -9.63
CA GLU A 99 1.65 -13.31 -9.07
C GLU A 99 0.59 -13.63 -10.12
N HIS A 100 0.52 -12.84 -11.20
CA HIS A 100 -0.50 -12.98 -12.25
C HIS A 100 0.08 -13.28 -13.64
N GLY A 101 1.40 -13.35 -13.78
CA GLY A 101 2.05 -13.78 -15.03
C GLY A 101 1.87 -12.82 -16.20
N LEU A 102 1.46 -11.57 -15.96
CA LEU A 102 1.32 -10.56 -17.01
C LEU A 102 2.70 -10.19 -17.57
N ALA A 103 2.77 -9.86 -18.86
CA ALA A 103 3.95 -9.19 -19.37
C ALA A 103 4.05 -7.77 -18.79
N ARG A 104 5.26 -7.29 -18.50
CA ARG A 104 5.50 -5.94 -17.96
C ARG A 104 4.71 -4.82 -18.65
N SER A 105 4.62 -4.84 -19.99
CA SER A 105 3.88 -3.84 -20.76
C SER A 105 2.37 -3.93 -20.55
N GLN A 106 1.82 -5.14 -20.41
CA GLN A 106 0.40 -5.36 -20.10
C GLN A 106 0.08 -4.89 -18.68
N ALA A 107 0.92 -5.25 -17.71
CA ALA A 107 0.80 -4.78 -16.34
C ALA A 107 0.86 -3.24 -16.25
N TYR A 108 1.77 -2.61 -17.00
CA TYR A 108 1.85 -1.15 -17.07
C TYR A 108 0.58 -0.52 -17.64
N CYS A 109 0.07 -1.03 -18.76
CA CYS A 109 -1.19 -0.56 -19.35
C CYS A 109 -2.38 -0.76 -18.38
N LEU A 110 -2.43 -1.89 -17.67
CA LEU A 110 -3.45 -2.17 -16.68
C LEU A 110 -3.40 -1.16 -15.53
N CYS A 111 -2.22 -0.92 -14.96
CA CYS A 111 -2.03 0.09 -13.92
C CYS A 111 -2.49 1.47 -14.40
N SER A 112 -2.16 1.86 -15.63
CA SER A 112 -2.58 3.15 -16.17
C SER A 112 -4.11 3.29 -16.34
N ALA A 113 -4.82 2.19 -16.58
CA ALA A 113 -6.25 2.21 -16.85
C ALA A 113 -7.11 1.99 -15.60
N ALA A 114 -6.57 1.30 -14.59
CA ALA A 114 -7.38 0.73 -13.51
C ALA A 114 -6.80 0.92 -12.11
N ALA A 115 -5.55 1.39 -11.97
CA ALA A 115 -4.99 1.68 -10.65
C ALA A 115 -5.18 3.15 -10.26
N ASP A 116 -5.42 3.37 -8.98
CA ASP A 116 -5.52 4.71 -8.38
C ASP A 116 -4.25 5.02 -7.59
N LEU A 117 -3.58 6.12 -7.92
CA LEU A 117 -2.53 6.68 -7.07
C LEU A 117 -3.15 7.57 -6.00
N LYS A 118 -2.77 7.32 -4.74
CA LYS A 118 -3.22 8.06 -3.58
C LYS A 118 -2.02 8.57 -2.80
N ILE A 119 -2.06 9.83 -2.41
CA ILE A 119 -1.10 10.42 -1.47
C ILE A 119 -1.58 10.00 -0.08
N SER A 120 -0.81 9.17 0.62
CA SER A 120 -1.17 8.72 1.97
C SER A 120 -0.94 9.82 2.98
N GLU A 121 0.23 10.46 2.94
CA GLU A 121 0.58 11.69 3.67
C GLU A 121 1.51 12.58 2.83
N ILE A 122 1.51 13.89 3.12
CA ILE A 122 2.44 14.88 2.52
C ILE A 122 2.96 15.88 3.56
N VAL A 123 3.05 15.44 4.81
CA VAL A 123 3.29 16.33 5.96
C VAL A 123 4.50 15.90 6.79
N ASP A 124 5.01 14.67 6.62
CA ASP A 124 6.11 14.11 7.40
C ASP A 124 7.49 14.39 6.82
N ALA A 125 7.87 15.67 6.78
CA ALA A 125 9.17 16.08 6.25
C ALA A 125 10.34 15.28 6.88
N PRO A 126 11.27 14.75 6.06
CA PRO A 126 11.45 15.04 4.65
C PRO A 126 10.74 14.06 3.69
N ASN A 127 9.95 13.11 4.17
CA ASN A 127 9.43 12.00 3.37
C ASN A 127 7.93 12.10 3.16
N TRP A 128 7.48 11.67 1.98
CA TRP A 128 6.07 11.61 1.61
C TRP A 128 5.72 10.17 1.22
N ILE A 129 4.51 9.71 1.46
CA ILE A 129 4.07 8.36 1.11
C ILE A 129 3.03 8.40 0.00
N VAL A 130 3.29 7.64 -1.06
CA VAL A 130 2.33 7.40 -2.15
C VAL A 130 1.99 5.92 -2.21
N ALA A 131 0.72 5.62 -2.42
CA ALA A 131 0.20 4.27 -2.56
C ALA A 131 -0.52 4.09 -3.90
N CYS A 132 -0.24 2.97 -4.58
CA CYS A 132 -0.91 2.55 -5.81
C CYS A 132 -1.92 1.45 -5.48
N TYR A 133 -3.20 1.72 -5.70
CA TYR A 133 -4.33 0.83 -5.39
C TYR A 133 -4.81 0.16 -6.66
N LEU A 134 -4.84 -1.16 -6.71
CA LEU A 134 -5.42 -1.93 -7.81
C LEU A 134 -6.61 -2.78 -7.31
N PRO A 135 -7.81 -2.63 -7.88
CA PRO A 135 -8.96 -3.42 -7.48
C PRO A 135 -8.74 -4.89 -7.84
N LEU A 136 -8.91 -5.81 -6.90
CA LEU A 136 -8.74 -7.25 -7.14
C LEU A 136 -9.84 -7.84 -8.03
N SER A 137 -10.99 -7.16 -8.14
CA SER A 137 -12.13 -7.61 -8.93
C SER A 137 -11.85 -7.70 -10.44
N ILE A 138 -10.84 -6.99 -10.95
CA ILE A 138 -10.49 -6.97 -12.38
C ILE A 138 -9.49 -8.08 -12.78
N LEU A 139 -8.91 -8.79 -11.81
CA LEU A 139 -7.90 -9.83 -12.04
C LEU A 139 -8.50 -11.26 -12.04
N ARG A 140 -9.81 -11.37 -12.26
CA ARG A 140 -10.54 -12.65 -12.34
C ARG A 140 -10.43 -13.27 -13.72
#